data_AF-A0A5J4VKY7-F1
#
_entry.id   AF-A0A5J4VKY7-F1
#
_cell.length_a   1.000
_cell.length_b   1.000
_cell.length_c   1.000
_cell.angle_alpha   90.00
_cell.angle_beta   90.00
_cell.angle_gamma   90.00
#
_symmetry.space_group_name_H-M   'P 1'
#
loop_
_entity.id
_entity.type
_entity.pdbx_description
1 polymer ?
#
loop_
_entity_poly.entity_id
_entity_poly.type
_entity_poly.pdbx_seq_one_letter_code
_entity_poly.pdbx_strand_id
1 'polypeptide(L)'
;MKQIFNGTQFVNCEEQYWGGVIYTSIQSENSILELIGVVFENCTSLDTGGGIYASIYSGAQFVMSGTCLFKNCSSVLSGGGIYTDIGKGGQLGIKDQCFFTECKSISGSGGGIYSNINDATLNIEDTTFDRCTCSQPGNGGGITLYQGSSSIISITNSSFKDCKTISNSPDQRYGWGGGIFIQTSVTAENLNESNFIIRDLIFSRCSAVNSIGNNLHIQSIDTYATGEAIEVGNLLSVNETIDLYYNNNYQYDYMGIDQSKVGNGTTIINNIPLFQANQTVDRILNLAQ
;
A
#
# COMPACT_ATOMS: atom_id res chain seq x y z
N MET A 1 -2.22 -26.71 8.77
CA MET A 1 -2.56 -26.43 10.20
C MET A 1 -3.43 -25.17 10.22
N LYS A 2 -4.42 -25.07 11.11
CA LYS A 2 -5.26 -23.85 11.20
C LYS A 2 -5.22 -23.29 12.62
N GLN A 3 -4.77 -22.04 12.77
CA GLN A 3 -4.79 -21.29 14.02
C GLN A 3 -5.78 -20.13 13.88
N ILE A 4 -6.65 -19.94 14.87
CA ILE A 4 -7.68 -18.90 14.85
C ILE A 4 -7.60 -18.07 16.13
N PHE A 5 -7.64 -16.74 15.99
CA PHE A 5 -7.95 -15.82 17.09
C PHE A 5 -9.28 -15.14 16.76
N ASN A 6 -10.23 -15.19 17.68
CA ASN A 6 -11.57 -14.66 17.46
C ASN A 6 -11.97 -13.76 18.63
N GLY A 7 -12.35 -12.51 18.34
CA GLY A 7 -12.75 -11.52 19.34
C GLY A 7 -11.67 -11.16 20.36
N THR A 8 -10.40 -11.43 20.03
CA THR A 8 -9.26 -11.23 20.93
C THR A 8 -8.78 -9.78 20.87
N GLN A 9 -8.39 -9.23 22.01
CA GLN A 9 -7.90 -7.86 22.13
C GLN A 9 -6.47 -7.83 22.68
N PHE A 10 -5.62 -7.05 22.04
CA PHE A 10 -4.24 -6.76 22.44
C PHE A 10 -4.16 -5.26 22.71
N VAL A 11 -3.94 -4.89 23.98
CA VAL A 11 -4.03 -3.48 24.41
C VAL A 11 -2.77 -3.09 25.19
N ASN A 12 -2.18 -1.95 24.83
CA ASN A 12 -0.97 -1.40 25.46
C ASN A 12 0.21 -2.38 25.44
N CYS A 13 0.40 -3.05 24.31
CA CYS A 13 1.51 -3.97 24.11
C CYS A 13 2.73 -3.22 23.57
N GLU A 14 3.90 -3.46 24.14
CA GLU A 14 5.17 -2.87 23.68
C GLU A 14 6.18 -4.00 23.46
N GLU A 15 6.71 -4.07 22.24
CA GLU A 15 7.73 -5.03 21.82
C GLU A 15 9.04 -4.26 21.57
N GLN A 16 10.16 -4.77 22.12
CA GLN A 16 11.45 -4.08 22.13
C GLN A 16 12.51 -4.65 21.17
N TYR A 17 12.27 -5.79 20.55
CA TYR A 17 13.28 -6.54 19.82
C TYR A 17 12.85 -6.95 18.40
N TRP A 18 11.82 -7.78 18.26
CA TRP A 18 11.44 -8.39 16.98
C TRP A 18 9.95 -8.31 16.70
N GLY A 19 9.61 -7.45 15.75
CA GLY A 19 8.32 -7.42 15.10
C GLY A 19 7.16 -6.95 15.99
N GLY A 20 5.94 -7.35 15.62
CA GLY A 20 4.72 -6.96 16.30
C GLY A 20 4.35 -7.82 17.51
N VAL A 21 3.30 -7.40 18.19
CA VAL A 21 2.62 -8.16 19.26
C VAL A 21 2.35 -9.60 18.85
N ILE A 22 1.93 -9.80 17.59
CA ILE A 22 1.99 -11.12 16.96
C ILE A 22 3.21 -11.13 16.02
N TYR A 23 4.17 -11.98 16.35
CA TYR A 23 5.26 -12.37 15.46
C TYR A 23 5.00 -13.77 14.94
N THR A 24 4.81 -13.94 13.63
CA THR A 24 4.46 -15.23 13.04
C THR A 24 5.21 -15.55 11.76
N SER A 25 5.47 -16.85 11.56
CA SER A 25 5.97 -17.42 10.31
C SER A 25 5.05 -18.57 9.91
N ILE A 26 4.26 -18.36 8.87
CA ILE A 26 3.29 -19.34 8.37
C ILE A 26 3.92 -20.02 7.15
N GLN A 27 4.09 -21.33 7.26
CA GLN A 27 4.83 -22.14 6.29
C GLN A 27 3.97 -23.29 5.76
N SER A 28 4.20 -23.64 4.49
CA SER A 28 3.62 -24.77 3.78
C SER A 28 2.15 -24.61 3.38
N GLU A 29 1.78 -25.35 2.34
CA GLU A 29 0.41 -25.38 1.81
C GLU A 29 -0.56 -25.84 2.91
N ASN A 30 -1.76 -25.25 2.93
CA ASN A 30 -2.82 -25.53 3.92
C ASN A 30 -2.50 -25.10 5.37
N SER A 31 -1.46 -24.29 5.59
CA SER A 31 -1.26 -23.56 6.84
C SER A 31 -1.99 -22.23 6.81
N ILE A 32 -2.87 -22.01 7.79
CA ILE A 32 -3.76 -20.87 7.84
C ILE A 32 -3.68 -20.23 9.23
N LEU A 33 -3.37 -18.94 9.27
CA LEU A 33 -3.66 -18.07 10.42
C LEU A 33 -4.90 -17.25 10.08
N GLU A 34 -5.90 -17.29 10.96
CA GLU A 34 -7.12 -16.52 10.81
C GLU A 34 -7.33 -15.62 12.03
N LEU A 35 -7.51 -14.32 11.80
CA LEU A 35 -7.89 -13.35 12.82
C LEU A 35 -9.30 -12.86 12.52
N ILE A 36 -10.20 -13.02 13.49
CA ILE A 36 -11.62 -12.72 13.36
C ILE A 36 -12.02 -11.67 14.39
N GLY A 37 -12.40 -10.47 13.95
CA GLY A 37 -12.88 -9.41 14.84
C GLY A 37 -11.90 -9.06 15.97
N VAL A 38 -10.60 -9.05 15.68
CA VAL A 38 -9.55 -8.80 16.68
C VAL A 38 -9.27 -7.30 16.81
N VAL A 39 -8.77 -6.90 17.99
CA VAL A 39 -8.39 -5.51 18.27
C VAL A 39 -6.93 -5.44 18.67
N PHE A 40 -6.19 -4.52 18.07
CA PHE A 40 -4.88 -4.06 18.49
C PHE A 40 -5.00 -2.58 18.83
N GLU A 41 -4.83 -2.21 20.10
CA GLU A 41 -4.90 -0.82 20.56
C GLU A 41 -3.62 -0.45 21.31
N ASN A 42 -3.00 0.67 20.91
CA ASN A 42 -1.76 1.18 21.49
C ASN A 42 -0.62 0.14 21.47
N CYS A 43 -0.51 -0.61 20.38
CA CYS A 43 0.55 -1.60 20.20
C CYS A 43 1.78 -0.96 19.53
N THR A 44 2.95 -1.10 20.14
CA THR A 44 4.18 -0.50 19.61
C THR A 44 5.28 -1.55 19.45
N SER A 45 6.01 -1.46 18.35
CA SER A 45 7.25 -2.22 18.10
C SER A 45 8.42 -1.27 17.88
N LEU A 46 9.57 -1.55 18.48
CA LEU A 46 10.82 -0.86 18.19
C LEU A 46 11.48 -1.28 16.87
N ASP A 47 10.88 -2.22 16.15
CA ASP A 47 11.30 -2.68 14.83
C ASP A 47 10.17 -2.50 13.80
N THR A 48 9.62 -3.58 13.24
CA THR A 48 8.58 -3.57 12.20
C THR A 48 7.24 -4.10 12.70
N GLY A 49 6.13 -3.69 12.09
CA GLY A 49 4.83 -4.35 12.31
C GLY A 49 4.22 -4.08 13.69
N GLY A 50 3.90 -2.83 14.06
CA GLY A 50 3.54 -2.47 15.44
C GLY A 50 2.50 -3.36 16.13
N GLY A 51 1.49 -3.83 15.40
CA GLY A 51 0.58 -4.89 15.85
C GLY A 51 1.04 -6.29 15.43
N ILE A 52 1.35 -6.47 14.14
CA ILE A 52 1.67 -7.79 13.58
C ILE A 52 2.90 -7.72 12.68
N TYR A 53 3.81 -8.67 12.88
CA TYR A 53 4.82 -9.08 11.91
C TYR A 53 4.48 -10.48 11.41
N ALA A 54 4.32 -10.65 10.08
CA ALA A 54 3.99 -11.94 9.49
C ALA A 54 4.85 -12.27 8.26
N SER A 55 5.51 -13.42 8.30
CA SER A 55 6.07 -14.07 7.13
C SER A 55 5.12 -15.16 6.62
N ILE A 56 4.73 -15.12 5.35
CA ILE A 56 3.73 -16.03 4.77
C ILE A 56 4.32 -16.67 3.52
N TYR A 57 4.61 -17.98 3.56
CA TYR A 57 5.27 -18.65 2.45
C TYR A 57 4.70 -20.01 2.06
N SER A 58 5.05 -20.44 0.85
CA SER A 58 4.86 -21.81 0.37
C SER A 58 3.38 -22.20 0.33
N GLY A 59 2.53 -21.34 -0.21
CA GLY A 59 1.08 -21.56 -0.29
C GLY A 59 0.29 -21.34 1.01
N ALA A 60 0.94 -20.85 2.06
CA ALA A 60 0.28 -20.51 3.33
C ALA A 60 -0.65 -19.30 3.22
N GLN A 61 -1.61 -19.19 4.15
CA GLN A 61 -2.61 -18.14 4.16
C GLN A 61 -2.64 -17.40 5.51
N PHE A 62 -2.70 -16.08 5.45
CA PHE A 62 -3.10 -15.22 6.56
C PHE A 62 -4.37 -14.50 6.17
N VAL A 63 -5.45 -14.74 6.92
CA VAL A 63 -6.77 -14.15 6.68
C VAL A 63 -7.18 -13.29 7.88
N MET A 64 -7.63 -12.07 7.60
CA MET A 64 -8.29 -11.19 8.54
C MET A 64 -9.72 -10.94 8.07
N SER A 65 -10.68 -11.16 8.97
CA SER A 65 -12.11 -11.06 8.68
C SER A 65 -12.90 -10.71 9.93
N GLY A 66 -14.17 -10.37 9.79
CA GLY A 66 -14.90 -9.67 10.85
C GLY A 66 -14.22 -8.34 11.20
N THR A 67 -14.98 -7.40 11.75
CA THR A 67 -14.47 -6.05 12.02
C THR A 67 -13.21 -6.05 12.89
N CYS A 68 -12.02 -6.04 12.27
CA CYS A 68 -10.73 -5.97 12.96
C CYS A 68 -10.31 -4.51 13.08
N LEU A 69 -9.66 -4.16 14.18
CA LEU A 69 -9.23 -2.80 14.46
C LEU A 69 -7.77 -2.75 14.86
N PHE A 70 -6.99 -1.93 14.16
CA PHE A 70 -5.65 -1.49 14.53
C PHE A 70 -5.73 -0.01 14.86
N LYS A 71 -5.62 0.33 16.14
CA LYS A 71 -5.77 1.70 16.61
C LYS A 71 -4.52 2.15 17.35
N ASN A 72 -3.95 3.28 16.89
CA ASN A 72 -2.75 3.87 17.47
C ASN A 72 -1.60 2.84 17.59
N CYS A 73 -1.47 1.97 16.59
CA CYS A 73 -0.35 1.04 16.49
C CYS A 73 0.87 1.74 15.88
N SER A 74 2.08 1.42 16.33
CA SER A 74 3.28 2.04 15.77
C SER A 74 4.49 1.14 15.67
N SER A 75 5.31 1.39 14.64
CA SER A 75 6.61 0.74 14.44
C SER A 75 7.69 1.80 14.24
N VAL A 76 8.92 1.52 14.68
CA VAL A 76 10.06 2.39 14.35
C VAL A 76 10.35 2.31 12.86
N LEU A 77 10.51 1.09 12.33
CA LEU A 77 10.66 0.82 10.91
C LEU A 77 9.28 0.71 10.26
N SER A 78 9.09 -0.19 9.30
CA SER A 78 7.89 -0.23 8.45
C SER A 78 6.69 -0.96 9.07
N GLY A 79 5.49 -0.61 8.60
CA GLY A 79 4.25 -1.30 8.96
C GLY A 79 3.76 -0.92 10.36
N GLY A 80 3.24 0.30 10.54
CA GLY A 80 2.83 0.76 11.87
C GLY A 80 1.73 -0.11 12.51
N GLY A 81 0.82 -0.65 11.71
CA GLY A 81 -0.11 -1.71 12.11
C GLY A 81 0.44 -3.10 11.79
N ILE A 82 0.70 -3.36 10.51
CA ILE A 82 1.11 -4.69 10.02
C ILE A 82 2.33 -4.57 9.11
N TYR A 83 3.30 -5.42 9.34
CA TYR A 83 4.38 -5.72 8.41
C TYR A 83 4.23 -7.15 7.88
N THR A 84 4.34 -7.32 6.57
CA THR A 84 4.35 -8.65 5.94
C THR A 84 5.47 -8.86 4.94
N ASP A 85 6.00 -10.08 4.92
CA ASP A 85 6.80 -10.61 3.82
C ASP A 85 6.12 -11.88 3.28
N ILE A 86 5.66 -11.82 2.04
CA ILE A 86 4.79 -12.81 1.41
C ILE A 86 5.52 -13.36 0.18
N GLY A 87 5.65 -14.67 0.08
CA GLY A 87 6.24 -15.25 -1.13
C GLY A 87 5.97 -16.72 -1.39
N LYS A 88 6.43 -17.23 -2.53
CA LYS A 88 6.30 -18.65 -2.90
C LYS A 88 4.84 -19.15 -2.80
N GLY A 89 3.91 -18.43 -3.41
CA GLY A 89 2.47 -18.70 -3.37
C GLY A 89 1.76 -18.32 -2.07
N GLY A 90 2.44 -17.66 -1.11
CA GLY A 90 1.82 -17.16 0.12
C GLY A 90 0.72 -16.13 -0.16
N GLN A 91 -0.25 -16.05 0.75
CA GLN A 91 -1.47 -15.25 0.55
C GLN A 91 -1.84 -14.46 1.80
N LEU A 92 -2.05 -13.15 1.64
CA LEU A 92 -2.68 -12.29 2.64
C LEU A 92 -4.05 -11.83 2.14
N GLY A 93 -5.09 -12.06 2.94
CA GLY A 93 -6.44 -11.54 2.70
C GLY A 93 -6.94 -10.72 3.89
N ILE A 94 -7.34 -9.47 3.64
CA ILE A 94 -7.97 -8.59 4.64
C ILE A 94 -9.32 -8.16 4.07
N LYS A 95 -10.40 -8.40 4.82
CA LYS A 95 -11.78 -8.15 4.38
C LYS A 95 -12.73 -7.84 5.53
N ASP A 96 -14.00 -7.62 5.21
CA ASP A 96 -15.11 -7.49 6.17
C ASP A 96 -14.99 -6.29 7.12
N GLN A 97 -14.77 -5.08 6.57
CA GLN A 97 -14.77 -3.82 7.33
C GLN A 97 -13.65 -3.76 8.38
N CYS A 98 -12.40 -3.93 7.93
CA CYS A 98 -11.23 -3.74 8.79
C CYS A 98 -10.84 -2.26 8.89
N PHE A 99 -10.26 -1.86 10.03
CA PHE A 99 -9.91 -0.48 10.31
C PHE A 99 -8.46 -0.33 10.78
N PHE A 100 -7.73 0.57 10.14
CA PHE A 100 -6.41 1.05 10.56
C PHE A 100 -6.55 2.53 10.90
N THR A 101 -6.49 2.86 12.18
CA THR A 101 -6.71 4.23 12.67
C THR A 101 -5.49 4.71 13.43
N GLU A 102 -4.93 5.85 13.02
CA GLU A 102 -3.79 6.49 13.70
C GLU A 102 -2.54 5.58 13.77
N CYS A 103 -2.43 4.61 12.86
CA CYS A 103 -1.26 3.76 12.76
C CYS A 103 -0.08 4.54 12.18
N LYS A 104 1.13 4.35 12.72
CA LYS A 104 2.30 5.12 12.29
C LYS A 104 3.59 4.32 12.15
N SER A 105 4.36 4.64 11.11
CA SER A 105 5.75 4.25 10.97
C SER A 105 6.66 5.45 11.20
N ILE A 106 7.68 5.33 12.06
CA ILE A 106 8.49 6.49 12.50
C ILE A 106 9.59 6.83 11.50
N SER A 107 10.30 5.83 10.98
CA SER A 107 11.41 5.99 10.03
C SER A 107 11.35 5.00 8.85
N GLY A 108 10.29 4.20 8.78
CA GLY A 108 10.00 3.28 7.68
C GLY A 108 8.76 3.70 6.87
N SER A 109 8.27 2.77 6.06
CA SER A 109 7.12 3.01 5.16
C SER A 109 5.86 2.27 5.64
N GLY A 110 4.69 2.67 5.15
CA GLY A 110 3.44 1.99 5.46
C GLY A 110 2.97 2.26 6.88
N GLY A 111 2.31 3.40 7.11
CA GLY A 111 1.82 3.74 8.45
C GLY A 111 0.79 2.74 8.97
N GLY A 112 -0.11 2.25 8.11
CA GLY A 112 -0.98 1.11 8.39
C GLY A 112 -0.32 -0.21 8.05
N ILE A 113 -0.05 -0.45 6.76
CA ILE A 113 0.47 -1.73 6.26
C ILE A 113 1.72 -1.51 5.42
N TYR A 114 2.72 -2.36 5.66
CA TYR A 114 3.82 -2.59 4.74
C TYR A 114 3.79 -4.04 4.25
N SER A 115 3.96 -4.26 2.95
CA SER A 115 4.06 -5.61 2.39
C SER A 115 5.11 -5.73 1.30
N ASN A 116 5.98 -6.72 1.44
CA ASN A 116 6.82 -7.23 0.36
C ASN A 116 6.19 -8.51 -0.21
N ILE A 117 5.98 -8.55 -1.52
CA ILE A 117 5.14 -9.57 -2.16
C ILE A 117 5.90 -10.14 -3.35
N ASN A 118 6.44 -11.35 -3.22
CA ASN A 118 7.28 -11.99 -4.23
C ASN A 118 6.76 -13.37 -4.63
N ASP A 119 6.18 -13.48 -5.83
CA ASP A 119 5.49 -14.70 -6.29
C ASP A 119 4.38 -15.06 -5.30
N ALA A 120 3.50 -14.09 -4.99
CA ALA A 120 2.52 -14.18 -3.93
C ALA A 120 1.29 -13.29 -4.18
N THR A 121 0.27 -13.41 -3.33
CA THR A 121 -0.98 -12.66 -3.45
C THR A 121 -1.27 -11.83 -2.19
N LEU A 122 -1.67 -10.58 -2.41
CA LEU A 122 -2.26 -9.72 -1.38
C LEU A 122 -3.62 -9.22 -1.87
N ASN A 123 -4.66 -9.43 -1.07
CA ASN A 123 -6.00 -8.88 -1.29
C ASN A 123 -6.45 -8.08 -0.07
N ILE A 124 -6.81 -6.82 -0.28
CA ILE A 124 -7.42 -5.93 0.70
C ILE A 124 -8.77 -5.48 0.15
N GLU A 125 -9.82 -5.76 0.88
CA GLU A 125 -11.19 -5.44 0.50
C GLU A 125 -11.89 -4.80 1.71
N ASP A 126 -12.84 -3.90 1.48
CA ASP A 126 -13.68 -3.31 2.52
C ASP A 126 -12.86 -2.78 3.72
N THR A 127 -11.77 -2.05 3.49
CA THR A 127 -10.86 -1.62 4.55
C THR A 127 -10.72 -0.11 4.61
N THR A 128 -10.67 0.45 5.82
CA THR A 128 -10.51 1.89 6.04
C THR A 128 -9.18 2.20 6.72
N PHE A 129 -8.42 3.11 6.14
CA PHE A 129 -7.22 3.72 6.69
C PHE A 129 -7.54 5.18 7.07
N ASP A 130 -7.52 5.51 8.34
CA ASP A 130 -7.87 6.83 8.86
C ASP A 130 -6.72 7.40 9.71
N ARG A 131 -6.16 8.54 9.29
CA ARG A 131 -5.03 9.22 9.94
C ARG A 131 -3.77 8.34 10.08
N CYS A 132 -3.56 7.38 9.17
CA CYS A 132 -2.31 6.63 9.12
C CYS A 132 -1.16 7.48 8.56
N THR A 133 0.04 7.36 9.14
CA THR A 133 1.17 8.19 8.72
C THR A 133 2.50 7.45 8.68
N CYS A 134 3.39 7.87 7.80
CA CYS A 134 4.82 7.58 7.93
C CYS A 134 5.63 8.87 7.89
N SER A 135 6.87 8.88 8.39
CA SER A 135 7.77 10.04 8.24
C SER A 135 8.89 9.70 7.27
N GLN A 136 9.41 10.70 6.56
CA GLN A 136 10.58 10.52 5.69
C GLN A 136 11.72 9.83 6.46
N PRO A 137 12.43 8.86 5.84
CA PRO A 137 12.40 8.51 4.41
C PRO A 137 11.26 7.56 3.97
N GLY A 138 10.24 7.34 4.79
CA GLY A 138 9.10 6.48 4.49
C GLY A 138 8.18 6.97 3.38
N ASN A 139 7.59 6.02 2.65
CA ASN A 139 6.50 6.22 1.70
C ASN A 139 5.19 5.59 2.21
N GLY A 140 4.06 5.93 1.59
CA GLY A 140 2.79 5.24 1.83
C GLY A 140 2.26 5.46 3.24
N GLY A 141 1.64 6.63 3.51
CA GLY A 141 1.12 6.95 4.84
C GLY A 141 0.10 5.92 5.34
N GLY A 142 -0.76 5.40 4.46
CA GLY A 142 -1.62 4.25 4.74
C GLY A 142 -0.94 2.92 4.44
N ILE A 143 -0.63 2.67 3.16
CA ILE A 143 -0.09 1.39 2.69
C ILE A 143 1.18 1.60 1.85
N THR A 144 2.15 0.71 2.04
CA THR A 144 3.27 0.51 1.11
C THR A 144 3.30 -0.93 0.61
N LEU A 145 3.36 -1.10 -0.72
CA LEU A 145 3.46 -2.40 -1.37
C LEU A 145 4.70 -2.48 -2.27
N TYR A 146 5.45 -3.58 -2.16
CA TYR A 146 6.50 -3.97 -3.12
C TYR A 146 6.06 -5.23 -3.86
N GLN A 147 5.58 -5.07 -5.09
CA GLN A 147 5.05 -6.12 -5.94
C GLN A 147 6.14 -6.69 -6.86
N GLY A 148 6.47 -7.98 -6.71
CA GLY A 148 7.29 -8.76 -7.64
C GLY A 148 6.58 -9.01 -8.98
N SER A 149 7.34 -9.37 -10.02
CA SER A 149 6.83 -9.52 -11.39
C SER A 149 5.76 -10.61 -11.58
N SER A 150 5.73 -11.61 -10.69
CA SER A 150 4.74 -12.69 -10.69
C SER A 150 3.70 -12.56 -9.57
N SER A 151 3.69 -11.42 -8.87
CA SER A 151 2.83 -11.20 -7.71
C SER A 151 1.51 -10.56 -8.09
N ILE A 152 0.47 -10.83 -7.31
CA ILE A 152 -0.88 -10.32 -7.49
C ILE A 152 -1.21 -9.37 -6.34
N ILE A 153 -1.67 -8.16 -6.68
CA ILE A 153 -2.19 -7.21 -5.69
C ILE A 153 -3.60 -6.78 -6.05
N SER A 154 -4.46 -6.76 -5.04
CA SER A 154 -5.83 -6.26 -5.13
C SER A 154 -6.14 -5.38 -3.91
N ILE A 155 -6.57 -4.15 -4.16
CA ILE A 155 -7.15 -3.25 -3.16
C ILE A 155 -8.48 -2.77 -3.70
N THR A 156 -9.57 -3.14 -3.05
CA THR A 156 -10.93 -2.83 -3.52
C THR A 156 -11.81 -2.28 -2.41
N ASN A 157 -12.80 -1.47 -2.79
CA ASN A 157 -13.82 -0.90 -1.89
C ASN A 157 -13.25 -0.36 -0.56
N SER A 158 -12.11 0.32 -0.64
CA SER A 158 -11.32 0.72 0.52
C SER A 158 -11.14 2.23 0.55
N SER A 159 -11.02 2.79 1.77
CA SER A 159 -10.94 4.23 1.95
C SER A 159 -9.67 4.67 2.67
N PHE A 160 -9.15 5.82 2.26
CA PHE A 160 -7.96 6.46 2.81
C PHE A 160 -8.32 7.89 3.19
N LYS A 161 -8.30 8.17 4.49
CA LYS A 161 -8.73 9.44 5.04
C LYS A 161 -7.62 10.04 5.88
N ASP A 162 -7.24 11.27 5.58
CA ASP A 162 -6.21 12.01 6.31
C ASP A 162 -4.87 11.23 6.44
N CYS A 163 -4.58 10.29 5.53
CA CYS A 163 -3.31 9.55 5.50
C CYS A 163 -2.17 10.41 4.93
N LYS A 164 -1.00 10.38 5.56
CA LYS A 164 0.09 11.31 5.21
C LYS A 164 1.48 10.70 5.26
N THR A 165 2.34 11.16 4.36
CA THR A 165 3.79 11.11 4.59
C THR A 165 4.25 12.43 5.20
N ILE A 166 5.01 12.40 6.29
CA ILE A 166 5.42 13.56 7.07
C ILE A 166 6.86 13.93 6.72
N SER A 167 7.12 15.20 6.48
CA SER A 167 8.47 15.71 6.20
C SER A 167 9.40 15.54 7.40
N ASN A 168 10.63 15.10 7.18
CA ASN A 168 11.64 14.96 8.21
C ASN A 168 12.85 15.83 7.84
N SER A 169 13.02 16.99 8.48
CA SER A 169 14.06 17.97 8.07
C SER A 169 15.49 17.40 8.03
N PRO A 170 15.92 16.51 8.94
CA PRO A 170 17.21 15.83 8.86
C PRO A 170 17.38 14.90 7.65
N ASP A 171 16.29 14.38 7.06
CA ASP A 171 16.31 13.43 5.96
C ASP A 171 15.16 13.68 4.97
N GLN A 172 15.46 14.40 3.90
CA GLN A 172 14.47 14.81 2.89
C GLN A 172 14.32 13.81 1.74
N ARG A 173 14.80 12.57 1.91
CA ARG A 173 14.64 11.52 0.90
C ARG A 173 13.19 11.01 0.89
N TYR A 174 12.66 10.73 -0.30
CA TYR A 174 11.35 10.09 -0.51
C TYR A 174 10.17 10.87 0.14
N GLY A 175 9.13 10.19 0.66
CA GLY A 175 7.92 10.82 1.20
C GLY A 175 6.78 10.87 0.18
N TRP A 176 6.61 9.80 -0.59
CA TRP A 176 5.65 9.70 -1.69
C TRP A 176 4.45 8.84 -1.29
N GLY A 177 3.29 9.09 -1.88
CA GLY A 177 2.10 8.29 -1.62
C GLY A 177 1.49 8.57 -0.25
N GLY A 178 0.72 9.65 -0.10
CA GLY A 178 0.11 10.00 1.18
C GLY A 178 -0.84 8.90 1.69
N GLY A 179 -1.68 8.38 0.80
CA GLY A 179 -2.48 7.18 1.05
C GLY A 179 -1.70 5.89 0.78
N ILE A 180 -1.27 5.71 -0.47
CA ILE A 180 -0.68 4.47 -0.96
C ILE A 180 0.62 4.76 -1.73
N PHE A 181 1.65 3.98 -1.46
CA PHE A 181 2.81 3.85 -2.32
C PHE A 181 2.93 2.41 -2.84
N ILE A 182 3.19 2.25 -4.13
CA ILE A 182 3.40 0.95 -4.77
C ILE A 182 4.70 1.00 -5.57
N GLN A 183 5.62 0.08 -5.31
CA GLN A 183 6.64 -0.28 -6.28
C GLN A 183 6.22 -1.57 -6.99
N THR A 184 6.10 -1.55 -8.31
CA THR A 184 5.78 -2.74 -9.10
C THR A 184 6.91 -3.12 -10.05
N SER A 185 7.22 -4.41 -10.08
CA SER A 185 8.14 -5.03 -11.05
C SER A 185 7.39 -5.67 -12.23
N VAL A 186 6.05 -5.56 -12.28
CA VAL A 186 5.27 -5.97 -13.46
C VAL A 186 5.48 -4.93 -14.56
N THR A 187 5.83 -5.37 -15.76
CA THR A 187 5.98 -4.47 -16.91
C THR A 187 4.61 -3.96 -17.37
N ALA A 188 4.56 -2.76 -17.95
CA ALA A 188 3.31 -2.19 -18.47
C ALA A 188 2.60 -3.14 -19.46
N GLU A 189 3.34 -3.84 -20.33
CA GLU A 189 2.81 -4.84 -21.27
C GLU A 189 2.08 -6.01 -20.58
N ASN A 190 2.52 -6.39 -19.38
CA ASN A 190 1.96 -7.51 -18.63
C ASN A 190 0.98 -7.06 -17.54
N LEU A 191 0.84 -5.76 -17.29
CA LEU A 191 -0.02 -5.24 -16.23
C LEU A 191 -1.49 -5.35 -16.63
N ASN A 192 -2.26 -6.13 -15.89
CA ASN A 192 -3.68 -6.38 -16.18
C ASN A 192 -4.44 -6.85 -14.93
N GLU A 193 -5.74 -7.10 -15.08
CA GLU A 193 -6.64 -7.49 -13.97
C GLU A 193 -6.21 -8.76 -13.22
N SER A 194 -5.41 -9.64 -13.84
CA SER A 194 -4.95 -10.86 -13.16
C SER A 194 -3.86 -10.60 -12.12
N ASN A 195 -3.23 -9.42 -12.12
CA ASN A 195 -2.11 -9.10 -11.23
C ASN A 195 -2.20 -7.75 -10.54
N PHE A 196 -3.01 -6.81 -11.02
CA PHE A 196 -3.09 -5.47 -10.47
C PHE A 196 -4.53 -4.94 -10.51
N ILE A 197 -5.16 -4.82 -9.35
CA ILE A 197 -6.50 -4.22 -9.20
C ILE A 197 -6.47 -3.22 -8.04
N ILE A 198 -6.76 -1.95 -8.30
CA ILE A 198 -6.80 -0.88 -7.29
C ILE A 198 -8.10 -0.09 -7.49
N ARG A 199 -9.25 -0.69 -7.17
CA ARG A 199 -10.56 -0.20 -7.62
C ARG A 199 -11.46 0.26 -6.49
N ASP A 200 -12.40 1.12 -6.84
CA ASP A 200 -13.50 1.60 -6.00
C ASP A 200 -12.99 2.23 -4.71
N LEU A 201 -11.86 2.94 -4.83
CA LEU A 201 -11.21 3.57 -3.69
C LEU A 201 -11.85 4.92 -3.39
N ILE A 202 -11.76 5.34 -2.12
CA ILE A 202 -12.13 6.69 -1.69
C ILE A 202 -10.91 7.33 -1.04
N PHE A 203 -10.50 8.50 -1.51
CA PHE A 203 -9.45 9.29 -0.88
C PHE A 203 -10.03 10.61 -0.35
N SER A 204 -9.68 10.97 0.88
CA SER A 204 -10.09 12.25 1.49
C SER A 204 -8.94 12.86 2.29
N ARG A 205 -8.43 14.02 1.83
CA ARG A 205 -7.39 14.81 2.53
C ARG A 205 -6.09 14.04 2.81
N CYS A 206 -5.75 13.08 1.96
CA CYS A 206 -4.41 12.50 1.98
C CYS A 206 -3.38 13.52 1.48
N SER A 207 -2.14 13.42 1.95
CA SER A 207 -1.08 14.34 1.50
C SER A 207 0.29 13.68 1.53
N ALA A 208 1.05 13.87 0.47
CA ALA A 208 2.44 13.43 0.38
C ALA A 208 3.42 14.60 0.60
N VAL A 209 4.65 14.30 0.97
CA VAL A 209 5.70 15.32 1.03
C VAL A 209 5.92 15.88 -0.38
N ASN A 210 6.02 17.21 -0.49
CA ASN A 210 6.10 17.94 -1.77
C ASN A 210 4.92 17.68 -2.72
N SER A 211 3.78 17.19 -2.20
CA SER A 211 2.62 16.80 -2.99
C SER A 211 2.93 15.75 -4.07
N ILE A 212 3.84 14.82 -3.78
CA ILE A 212 4.23 13.75 -4.70
C ILE A 212 3.34 12.53 -4.51
N GLY A 213 2.22 12.49 -5.23
CA GLY A 213 1.21 11.43 -5.12
C GLY A 213 0.49 11.50 -3.78
N ASN A 214 -0.30 12.55 -3.56
CA ASN A 214 -1.04 12.71 -2.30
C ASN A 214 -1.90 11.49 -1.98
N ASN A 215 -2.54 10.89 -2.99
CA ASN A 215 -3.37 9.71 -2.85
C ASN A 215 -2.56 8.45 -3.14
N LEU A 216 -1.97 8.38 -4.34
CA LEU A 216 -1.26 7.22 -4.84
C LEU A 216 0.03 7.64 -5.55
N HIS A 217 1.11 6.93 -5.24
CA HIS A 217 2.35 7.01 -6.00
C HIS A 217 2.81 5.63 -6.47
N ILE A 218 3.19 5.52 -7.75
CA ILE A 218 3.67 4.27 -8.35
C ILE A 218 5.09 4.40 -8.87
N GLN A 219 6.01 3.62 -8.31
CA GLN A 219 7.33 3.39 -8.87
C GLN A 219 7.30 2.18 -9.82
N SER A 220 7.59 2.40 -11.09
CA SER A 220 7.46 1.37 -12.15
C SER A 220 8.62 1.42 -13.14
N ILE A 221 8.72 0.43 -14.04
CA ILE A 221 9.80 0.39 -15.04
C ILE A 221 9.70 1.58 -16.02
N ASP A 222 8.46 1.89 -16.44
CA ASP A 222 8.11 3.04 -17.28
C ASP A 222 6.79 3.61 -16.74
N THR A 223 6.86 4.79 -16.16
CA THR A 223 5.72 5.46 -15.51
C THR A 223 4.60 5.74 -16.49
N TYR A 224 4.95 6.17 -17.70
CA TYR A 224 3.96 6.58 -18.69
C TYR A 224 3.24 5.36 -19.25
N ALA A 225 3.98 4.33 -19.68
CA ALA A 225 3.39 3.10 -20.17
C ALA A 225 2.56 2.40 -19.08
N THR A 226 2.99 2.47 -17.82
CA THR A 226 2.22 1.95 -16.68
C THR A 226 0.91 2.70 -16.49
N GLY A 227 0.92 4.02 -16.58
CA GLY A 227 -0.29 4.84 -16.55
C GLY A 227 -1.27 4.50 -17.68
N GLU A 228 -0.77 4.33 -18.91
CA GLU A 228 -1.57 3.89 -20.06
C GLU A 228 -2.17 2.50 -19.85
N ALA A 229 -1.40 1.53 -19.34
CA ALA A 229 -1.90 0.19 -19.06
C ALA A 229 -3.00 0.21 -17.98
N ILE A 230 -2.84 1.05 -16.95
CA ILE A 230 -3.86 1.27 -15.91
C ILE A 230 -5.14 1.85 -16.49
N GLU A 231 -5.04 2.87 -17.36
CA GLU A 231 -6.17 3.49 -18.05
C GLU A 231 -6.91 2.47 -18.93
N VAL A 232 -6.18 1.82 -19.86
CA VAL A 232 -6.74 0.87 -20.84
C VAL A 232 -7.36 -0.34 -20.16
N GLY A 233 -6.72 -0.87 -19.11
CA GLY A 233 -7.21 -1.99 -18.33
C GLY A 233 -8.25 -1.60 -17.27
N ASN A 234 -8.57 -0.31 -17.11
CA ASN A 234 -9.39 0.21 -16.02
C ASN A 234 -8.90 -0.29 -14.64
N LEU A 235 -7.60 -0.38 -14.42
CA LEU A 235 -7.03 -1.07 -13.24
C LEU A 235 -7.06 -0.21 -11.97
N LEU A 236 -7.33 1.09 -12.10
CA LEU A 236 -7.50 2.04 -11.00
C LEU A 236 -8.83 2.77 -11.11
N SER A 237 -9.72 2.65 -10.13
CA SER A 237 -10.93 3.49 -10.04
C SER A 237 -11.04 4.15 -8.67
N VAL A 238 -11.54 5.39 -8.67
CA VAL A 238 -11.72 6.20 -7.48
C VAL A 238 -13.14 6.73 -7.48
N ASN A 239 -13.90 6.37 -6.45
CA ASN A 239 -15.27 6.81 -6.28
C ASN A 239 -15.33 8.33 -6.09
N GLU A 240 -16.44 8.93 -6.53
CA GLU A 240 -16.68 10.37 -6.44
C GLU A 240 -15.66 11.25 -7.21
N THR A 241 -14.87 10.63 -8.10
CA THR A 241 -13.89 11.31 -8.96
C THR A 241 -14.39 11.34 -10.40
N ILE A 242 -14.28 12.50 -11.05
CA ILE A 242 -14.76 12.71 -12.43
C ILE A 242 -13.56 12.69 -13.37
N ASP A 243 -13.59 11.79 -14.37
CA ASP A 243 -12.58 11.68 -15.43
C ASP A 243 -11.15 11.56 -14.88
N LEU A 244 -10.93 10.65 -13.91
CA LEU A 244 -9.66 10.46 -13.20
C LEU A 244 -8.42 10.54 -14.11
N TYR A 245 -8.46 9.87 -15.27
CA TYR A 245 -7.33 9.77 -16.19
C TYR A 245 -7.09 11.03 -17.03
N TYR A 246 -8.07 11.93 -17.16
CA TYR A 246 -8.01 13.08 -18.07
C TYR A 246 -8.10 14.43 -17.34
N ASN A 247 -8.42 14.43 -16.05
CA ASN A 247 -8.60 15.63 -15.27
C ASN A 247 -7.29 16.06 -14.59
N ASN A 248 -6.67 17.12 -15.11
CA ASN A 248 -5.40 17.66 -14.63
C ASN A 248 -5.44 18.14 -13.16
N ASN A 249 -6.62 18.30 -12.55
CA ASN A 249 -6.72 18.64 -11.13
C ASN A 249 -6.11 17.57 -10.22
N TYR A 250 -6.02 16.32 -10.69
CA TYR A 250 -5.51 15.18 -9.90
C TYR A 250 -4.05 14.84 -10.17
N GLN A 251 -3.33 15.66 -10.96
CA GLN A 251 -1.96 15.35 -11.39
C GLN A 251 -0.94 15.19 -10.25
N TYR A 252 -1.19 15.82 -9.09
CA TYR A 252 -0.36 15.69 -7.88
C TYR A 252 -0.87 14.61 -6.93
N ASP A 253 -2.10 14.13 -7.15
CA ASP A 253 -2.70 13.09 -6.32
C ASP A 253 -2.29 11.70 -6.80
N TYR A 254 -2.08 11.54 -8.11
CA TYR A 254 -1.70 10.28 -8.77
C TYR A 254 -0.41 10.51 -9.57
N MET A 255 0.71 10.12 -8.99
CA MET A 255 2.03 10.33 -9.58
C MET A 255 2.79 9.02 -9.72
N GLY A 256 3.87 9.03 -10.49
CA GLY A 256 4.81 7.93 -10.52
C GLY A 256 6.22 8.37 -10.86
N ILE A 257 7.13 7.40 -10.84
CA ILE A 257 8.54 7.59 -11.18
C ILE A 257 9.11 6.31 -11.79
N ASP A 258 9.96 6.49 -12.80
CA ASP A 258 10.68 5.38 -13.40
C ASP A 258 11.71 4.88 -12.39
N GLN A 259 11.79 3.56 -12.19
CA GLN A 259 12.73 2.91 -11.27
C GLN A 259 14.18 3.37 -11.50
N SER A 260 14.56 3.60 -12.76
CA SER A 260 15.90 4.07 -13.14
C SER A 260 16.21 5.52 -12.72
N LYS A 261 15.18 6.31 -12.35
CA LYS A 261 15.28 7.74 -12.02
C LYS A 261 15.07 8.05 -10.53
N VAL A 262 14.82 7.04 -9.70
CA VAL A 262 14.57 7.17 -8.26
C VAL A 262 15.75 7.81 -7.53
N GLY A 263 16.97 7.34 -7.82
CA GLY A 263 18.17 7.77 -7.12
C GLY A 263 18.06 7.58 -5.61
N ASN A 264 18.35 8.62 -4.84
CA ASN A 264 18.18 8.64 -3.39
C ASN A 264 16.83 9.25 -2.94
N GLY A 265 15.91 9.52 -3.87
CA GLY A 265 14.60 10.10 -3.56
C GLY A 265 14.56 11.61 -3.32
N THR A 266 15.65 12.37 -3.51
CA THR A 266 15.63 13.85 -3.33
C THR A 266 15.35 14.62 -4.63
N THR A 267 15.49 13.98 -5.80
CA THR A 267 15.22 14.64 -7.09
C THR A 267 13.72 14.59 -7.37
N ILE A 268 13.03 15.68 -7.04
CA ILE A 268 11.57 15.77 -7.12
C ILE A 268 11.07 15.76 -8.57
N ILE A 269 11.78 16.42 -9.49
CA ILE A 269 11.36 16.64 -10.89
C ILE A 269 11.18 15.35 -11.70
N ASN A 270 11.71 14.22 -11.24
CA ASN A 270 11.56 12.93 -11.90
C ASN A 270 10.21 12.26 -11.58
N ASN A 271 9.50 12.75 -10.56
CA ASN A 271 8.15 12.32 -10.27
C ASN A 271 7.19 13.06 -11.18
N ILE A 272 6.44 12.33 -11.98
CA ILE A 272 5.55 12.88 -12.99
C ILE A 272 4.11 12.39 -12.73
N PRO A 273 3.08 13.12 -13.22
CA PRO A 273 1.71 12.63 -13.18
C PRO A 273 1.60 11.26 -13.86
N LEU A 274 0.86 10.35 -13.23
CA LEU A 274 0.62 9.01 -13.77
C LEU A 274 -0.27 9.05 -15.02
N PHE A 275 -1.16 10.04 -15.08
CA PHE A 275 -2.08 10.26 -16.20
C PHE A 275 -1.89 11.69 -16.75
N GLN A 276 -1.83 11.83 -18.08
CA GLN A 276 -1.69 13.13 -18.75
C GLN A 276 -2.79 13.32 -19.80
N ALA A 277 -3.55 14.41 -19.70
CA ALA A 277 -4.67 14.72 -20.59
C ALA A 277 -4.27 15.01 -22.06
N ASN A 278 -3.01 15.42 -22.31
CA ASN A 278 -2.60 16.01 -23.59
C ASN A 278 -2.12 15.00 -24.66
N GLN A 279 -1.96 13.72 -24.34
CA GLN A 279 -1.60 12.72 -25.37
C GLN A 279 -2.77 12.33 -26.27
N THR A 280 -3.98 12.81 -25.98
CA THR A 280 -5.15 12.62 -26.82
C THR A 280 -5.05 13.36 -28.16
N VAL A 281 -4.33 14.50 -28.23
CA VAL A 281 -4.19 15.27 -29.48
C VAL A 281 -3.32 14.51 -30.50
N ASP A 282 -2.23 13.88 -30.06
CA ASP A 282 -1.42 13.01 -30.90
C ASP A 282 -2.12 11.68 -31.21
N ARG A 283 -2.96 11.16 -30.30
CA ARG A 283 -3.78 9.95 -30.53
C ARG A 283 -4.91 10.15 -31.55
N ILE A 284 -5.58 11.31 -31.58
CA ILE A 284 -6.60 11.62 -32.60
C ILE A 284 -5.95 11.79 -33.99
N LEU A 285 -4.73 12.33 -34.06
CA LEU A 285 -4.00 12.48 -35.32
C LEU A 285 -3.46 11.15 -35.89
N ASN A 286 -3.04 10.22 -35.02
CA ASN A 286 -2.52 8.91 -35.44
C ASN A 286 -3.61 7.87 -35.77
N LEU A 287 -4.85 8.07 -35.33
CA LEU A 287 -6.01 7.26 -35.75
C LEU A 287 -6.69 7.78 -37.02
N ALA A 288 -6.27 8.96 -37.51
CA ALA A 288 -6.78 9.60 -38.72
C ALA A 288 -5.86 9.45 -39.95
N GLN A 289 -4.82 8.60 -39.86
CA GLN A 289 -3.94 8.18 -40.96
C GLN A 289 -4.11 6.68 -41.23
#